data_AF-A0A497TNE6-F1
#
_entry.id   AF-A0A497TNE6-F1
#
_cell.length_a   1.000
_cell.length_b   1.000
_cell.length_c   1.000
_cell.angle_alpha   90.00
_cell.angle_beta   90.00
_cell.angle_gamma   90.00
#
_symmetry.space_group_name_H-M   'P 1'
#
loop_
_entity.id
_entity.type
_entity.pdbx_description
1 polymer ?
#
loop_
_entity_poly.entity_id
_entity_poly.type
_entity_poly.pdbx_seq_one_letter_code
_entity_poly.pdbx_strand_id
1 'polypeptide(L)'
;MYTLNSFKTTKQIFSNTAPKELWKWSKEGYHYLKLGENIQCQLCPNGCILSPGDRGFCRVRVNHEGKLYTLVYGNPCAVHIDPIEKKPLFHFLPGSGAFSIATAGCNFRCLNCQNWEISQSMPEETRNIELFPQQVISEAIKYNCSSIAYTYSEPTVFYEYMYDTSKIAREKGLKNLWITNGYINEKPLRDFCKYLDAANVDLKSFREEIYNKLNAGRLQPVLNTLKIL
;
A
#
# COMPACT_ATOMS: atom_id res chain seq x y z
N MET A 1 3.31 -31.72 21.77
CA MET A 1 2.83 -31.52 20.39
C MET A 1 1.69 -30.53 20.42
N TYR A 2 1.96 -29.23 20.23
CA TYR A 2 0.90 -28.26 20.00
C TYR A 2 0.71 -28.15 18.50
N THR A 3 -0.34 -28.76 17.99
CA THR A 3 -0.85 -28.52 16.64
C THR A 3 -1.28 -27.06 16.58
N LEU A 4 -0.42 -26.21 16.02
CA LEU A 4 -0.82 -24.90 15.51
C LEU A 4 -1.84 -25.17 14.41
N ASN A 5 -3.13 -25.17 14.78
CA ASN A 5 -4.21 -25.04 13.83
C ASN A 5 -3.94 -23.76 13.04
N SER A 6 -3.44 -23.93 11.81
CA SER A 6 -3.35 -22.83 10.86
C SER A 6 -4.78 -22.37 10.63
N PHE A 7 -5.18 -21.29 11.28
CA PHE A 7 -6.34 -20.53 10.86
C PHE A 7 -6.03 -20.04 9.44
N LYS A 8 -6.33 -20.86 8.44
CA LYS A 8 -6.57 -20.41 7.07
C LYS A 8 -7.89 -19.65 7.12
N THR A 9 -7.88 -18.47 7.75
CA THR A 9 -8.88 -17.46 7.45
C THR A 9 -8.62 -17.07 6.00
N THR A 10 -9.35 -17.69 5.08
CA THR A 10 -9.53 -17.15 3.74
C THR A 10 -10.07 -15.75 3.93
N LYS A 11 -9.16 -14.75 3.92
CA LYS A 11 -9.54 -13.35 4.07
C LYS A 11 -10.51 -13.03 2.95
N GLN A 12 -11.69 -12.56 3.34
CA GLN A 12 -12.82 -12.39 2.45
C GLN A 12 -12.47 -11.40 1.33
N ILE A 13 -12.42 -11.90 0.10
CA ILE A 13 -12.37 -11.08 -1.11
C ILE A 13 -13.79 -10.58 -1.42
N PHE A 14 -13.91 -9.60 -2.31
CA PHE A 14 -15.19 -9.08 -2.75
C PHE A 14 -15.48 -9.65 -4.14
N SER A 15 -16.40 -10.62 -4.20
CA SER A 15 -16.71 -11.33 -5.44
C SER A 15 -17.55 -10.49 -6.39
N ASN A 16 -17.20 -10.49 -7.67
CA ASN A 16 -17.91 -9.76 -8.72
C ASN A 16 -18.13 -8.25 -8.45
N THR A 17 -17.21 -7.61 -7.71
CA THR A 17 -17.28 -6.18 -7.41
C THR A 17 -16.20 -5.36 -8.13
N ALA A 18 -15.45 -5.95 -9.06
CA ALA A 18 -14.61 -5.17 -9.96
C ALA A 18 -15.49 -4.26 -10.83
N PRO A 19 -15.02 -3.06 -11.17
CA PRO A 19 -15.75 -2.20 -12.11
C PRO A 19 -15.82 -2.88 -13.49
N LYS A 20 -16.94 -2.65 -14.20
CA LYS A 20 -17.16 -3.18 -15.55
C LYS A 20 -16.13 -2.67 -16.55
N GLU A 21 -15.67 -1.44 -16.37
CA GLU A 21 -14.63 -0.82 -17.17
C GLU A 21 -13.53 -0.28 -16.25
N LEU A 22 -12.28 -0.43 -16.66
CA LEU A 22 -11.16 0.20 -15.97
C LEU A 22 -11.17 1.70 -16.25
N TRP A 23 -10.99 2.52 -15.21
CA TRP A 23 -10.83 3.96 -15.38
C TRP A 23 -9.37 4.36 -15.64
N LYS A 24 -9.15 5.64 -15.97
CA LYS A 24 -7.83 6.21 -16.29
C LYS A 24 -6.76 6.05 -15.20
N TRP A 25 -7.17 5.86 -13.95
CA TRP A 25 -6.29 5.60 -12.80
C TRP A 25 -5.99 4.11 -12.56
N SER A 26 -6.26 3.26 -13.56
CA SER A 26 -5.97 1.84 -13.47
C SER A 26 -4.59 1.53 -14.03
N LYS A 27 -3.88 0.59 -13.41
CA LYS A 27 -2.56 0.12 -13.87
C LYS A 27 -2.44 -1.37 -13.65
N GLU A 28 -1.92 -2.10 -14.64
CA GLU A 28 -1.65 -3.53 -14.49
C GLU A 28 -0.65 -3.74 -13.34
N GLY A 29 -0.96 -4.67 -12.44
CA GLY A 29 -0.17 -4.93 -11.24
C GLY A 29 1.17 -5.58 -11.56
N TYR A 30 2.20 -5.26 -10.79
CA TYR A 30 3.56 -5.74 -11.07
C TYR A 30 3.87 -7.13 -10.49
N HIS A 31 3.12 -7.56 -9.47
CA HIS A 31 3.42 -8.77 -8.69
C HIS A 31 2.19 -9.69 -8.59
N TYR A 32 2.03 -10.57 -9.57
CA TYR A 32 0.99 -11.60 -9.56
C TYR A 32 1.35 -12.81 -10.41
N LEU A 33 0.69 -13.94 -10.15
CA LEU A 33 0.75 -15.15 -10.98
C LEU A 33 -0.57 -15.29 -11.74
N LYS A 34 -0.48 -15.74 -13.00
CA LYS A 34 -1.66 -16.18 -13.75
C LYS A 34 -1.95 -17.65 -13.44
N LEU A 35 -3.22 -17.95 -13.21
CA LEU A 35 -3.76 -19.27 -12.89
C LEU A 35 -4.94 -19.54 -13.85
N GLY A 36 -4.67 -19.52 -15.16
CA GLY A 36 -5.71 -19.46 -16.19
C GLY A 36 -6.34 -18.05 -16.24
N GLU A 37 -7.66 -17.97 -16.16
CA GLU A 37 -8.40 -16.70 -16.03
C GLU A 37 -8.35 -16.14 -14.61
N ASN A 38 -8.01 -16.97 -13.63
CA ASN A 38 -7.78 -16.53 -12.27
C ASN A 38 -6.38 -15.95 -12.14
N ILE A 39 -6.19 -15.09 -11.15
CA ILE A 39 -4.88 -14.58 -10.77
C ILE A 39 -4.62 -14.84 -9.29
N GLN A 40 -3.35 -14.89 -8.89
CA GLN A 40 -2.96 -14.81 -7.49
C GLN A 40 -2.09 -13.58 -7.28
N CYS A 41 -2.58 -12.63 -6.48
CA CYS A 41 -1.81 -11.45 -6.10
C CYS A 41 -0.63 -11.85 -5.19
N GLN A 42 0.59 -11.45 -5.59
CA GLN A 42 1.83 -11.76 -4.89
C GLN A 42 2.42 -10.54 -4.16
N LEU A 43 1.67 -9.45 -4.06
CA LEU A 43 2.16 -8.22 -3.45
C LEU A 43 2.31 -8.33 -1.93
N CYS A 44 1.29 -8.86 -1.25
CA CYS A 44 1.27 -8.94 0.20
C CYS A 44 0.91 -10.34 0.68
N PRO A 45 1.19 -10.67 1.96
CA PRO A 45 0.95 -12.00 2.51
C PRO A 45 -0.53 -12.42 2.61
N ASN A 46 -1.47 -11.60 2.13
CA ASN A 46 -2.87 -12.01 1.93
C ASN A 46 -3.01 -13.00 0.77
N GLY A 47 -2.15 -12.92 -0.24
CA GLY A 47 -2.10 -13.90 -1.32
C GLY A 47 -3.42 -14.11 -2.07
N CYS A 48 -4.25 -13.06 -2.22
CA CYS A 48 -5.61 -13.20 -2.73
C CYS A 48 -5.62 -13.86 -4.11
N ILE A 49 -6.43 -14.91 -4.26
CA ILE A 49 -6.75 -15.52 -5.55
C ILE A 49 -8.06 -14.90 -6.02
N LEU A 50 -8.06 -14.32 -7.22
CA LEU A 50 -9.19 -13.56 -7.77
C LEU A 50 -9.63 -14.18 -9.09
N SER A 51 -10.90 -14.52 -9.22
CA SER A 51 -11.54 -14.84 -10.49
C SER A 51 -11.82 -13.55 -11.28
N PRO A 52 -12.03 -13.59 -12.60
CA PRO A 52 -12.44 -12.41 -13.36
C PRO A 52 -13.66 -11.74 -12.70
N GLY A 53 -13.58 -10.42 -12.48
CA GLY A 53 -14.63 -9.67 -11.78
C GLY A 53 -14.44 -9.56 -10.26
N ASP A 54 -13.53 -10.33 -9.66
CA ASP A 54 -13.27 -10.26 -8.22
C ASP A 54 -12.35 -9.10 -7.85
N ARG A 55 -12.52 -8.61 -6.63
CA ARG A 55 -11.72 -7.57 -5.98
C ARG A 55 -11.06 -8.13 -4.72
N GLY A 56 -9.77 -7.86 -4.56
CA GLY A 56 -8.98 -8.34 -3.43
C GLY A 56 -9.35 -7.71 -2.11
N PHE A 57 -8.85 -8.32 -1.03
CA PHE A 57 -9.08 -7.86 0.35
C PHE A 57 -8.72 -6.38 0.56
N CYS A 58 -7.72 -5.86 -0.15
CA CYS A 58 -7.32 -4.46 -0.05
C CYS A 58 -8.28 -3.44 -0.70
N ARG A 59 -9.35 -3.91 -1.36
CA ARG A 59 -10.38 -3.11 -2.06
C ARG A 59 -9.93 -2.36 -3.32
N VAL A 60 -8.63 -2.27 -3.58
CA VAL A 60 -8.09 -1.50 -4.72
C VAL A 60 -7.55 -2.35 -5.86
N ARG A 61 -7.43 -3.67 -5.67
CA ARG A 61 -6.91 -4.59 -6.69
C ARG A 61 -8.00 -5.49 -7.21
N VAL A 62 -8.11 -5.59 -8.52
CA VAL A 62 -9.16 -6.36 -9.20
C VAL A 62 -8.56 -7.29 -10.24
N ASN A 63 -9.21 -8.42 -10.49
CA ASN A 63 -8.98 -9.18 -11.70
C ASN A 63 -9.93 -8.67 -12.79
N HIS A 64 -9.38 -8.05 -13.82
CA HIS A 64 -10.11 -7.61 -15.00
C HIS A 64 -9.58 -8.40 -16.19
N GLU A 65 -10.45 -9.24 -16.77
CA GLU A 65 -10.14 -10.07 -17.95
C GLU A 65 -8.85 -10.91 -17.81
N GLY A 66 -8.65 -11.55 -16.66
CA GLY A 66 -7.52 -12.46 -16.42
C GLY A 66 -6.21 -11.75 -16.08
N LYS A 67 -6.25 -10.46 -15.75
CA LYS A 67 -5.10 -9.66 -15.34
C LYS A 67 -5.39 -8.92 -14.05
N LEU A 68 -4.38 -8.82 -13.19
CA LEU A 68 -4.46 -8.02 -11.98
C LEU A 68 -4.29 -6.54 -12.32
N TYR A 69 -5.23 -5.70 -11.89
CA TYR A 69 -5.11 -4.25 -11.97
C TYR A 69 -5.21 -3.63 -10.58
N THR A 70 -4.43 -2.58 -10.32
CA THR A 70 -4.73 -1.61 -9.28
C THR A 70 -5.65 -0.52 -9.84
N LEU A 71 -6.59 -0.04 -9.05
CA LEU A 71 -7.54 1.03 -9.40
C LEU A 71 -7.10 2.41 -8.88
N VAL A 72 -5.95 2.49 -8.20
CA VAL A 72 -5.51 3.69 -7.47
C VAL A 72 -4.18 4.27 -7.98
N TYR A 73 -3.89 4.07 -9.26
CA TYR A 73 -2.71 4.65 -9.90
C TYR A 73 -2.95 6.13 -10.26
N GLY A 74 -2.37 7.03 -9.47
CA GLY A 74 -2.58 8.47 -9.64
C GLY A 74 -3.93 8.99 -9.15
N ASN A 75 -4.54 8.28 -8.19
CA ASN A 75 -5.85 8.58 -7.61
C ASN A 75 -5.80 8.69 -6.08
N PRO A 76 -4.99 9.60 -5.50
CA PRO A 76 -4.95 9.80 -4.06
C PRO A 76 -6.25 10.38 -3.51
N CYS A 77 -6.64 9.92 -2.33
CA CYS A 77 -7.75 10.46 -1.53
C CYS A 77 -7.27 11.40 -0.41
N ALA A 78 -5.96 11.48 -0.17
CA ALA A 78 -5.37 12.40 0.79
C ALA A 78 -4.01 12.88 0.27
N VAL A 79 -3.83 14.21 0.27
CA VAL A 79 -2.60 14.89 -0.14
C VAL A 79 -2.35 16.05 0.81
N HIS A 80 -1.23 16.04 1.50
CA HIS A 80 -0.86 17.05 2.50
C HIS A 80 0.63 17.34 2.45
N ILE A 81 1.02 18.54 2.90
CA ILE A 81 2.41 18.84 3.23
C ILE A 81 2.51 18.71 4.74
N ASP A 82 3.23 17.70 5.19
CA ASP A 82 3.47 17.47 6.61
C ASP A 82 4.93 17.78 6.94
N PRO A 83 5.23 18.33 8.11
CA PRO A 83 6.61 18.36 8.59
C PRO A 83 7.12 16.93 8.81
N ILE A 84 8.41 16.73 8.60
CA ILE A 84 9.09 15.44 8.89
C ILE A 84 8.79 14.96 10.31
N GLU A 85 8.66 15.86 11.27
CA GLU A 85 8.41 15.56 12.69
C GLU A 85 7.05 14.89 12.94
N LYS A 86 6.09 15.07 12.03
CA LYS A 86 4.83 14.32 12.06
C LYS A 86 5.01 12.88 11.57
N LYS A 87 6.08 12.61 10.80
CA LYS A 87 6.51 11.24 10.48
C LYS A 87 7.39 10.77 11.64
N PRO A 88 7.36 9.51 12.06
CA PRO A 88 8.20 9.05 13.18
C PRO A 88 9.65 8.81 12.68
N LEU A 89 10.26 9.87 12.15
CA LEU A 89 11.54 9.95 11.47
C LEU A 89 12.27 11.26 11.86
N PHE A 90 12.22 11.63 13.15
CA PHE A 90 12.64 12.94 13.67
C PHE A 90 14.06 13.38 13.26
N HIS A 91 15.00 12.45 13.12
CA HIS A 91 16.39 12.74 12.72
C HIS A 91 16.64 12.66 11.20
N PHE A 92 15.61 12.39 10.41
CA PHE A 92 15.69 12.28 8.95
C PHE A 92 15.20 13.58 8.31
N LEU A 93 16.10 14.44 7.84
CA LEU A 93 15.76 15.76 7.27
C LEU A 93 14.93 16.66 8.23
N PRO A 94 15.43 16.94 9.45
CA PRO A 94 14.69 17.75 10.44
C PRO A 94 14.33 19.14 9.87
N GLY A 95 13.13 19.61 10.22
CA GLY A 95 12.57 20.90 9.77
C GLY A 95 12.11 20.95 8.32
N SER A 96 12.27 19.86 7.54
CA SER A 96 11.85 19.83 6.14
C SER A 96 10.39 19.39 5.96
N GLY A 97 9.79 19.79 4.84
CA GLY A 97 8.46 19.33 4.41
C GLY A 97 8.50 18.00 3.68
N ALA A 98 7.51 17.15 3.96
CA ALA A 98 7.24 15.89 3.27
C ALA A 98 5.89 15.96 2.54
N PHE A 99 5.93 15.84 1.22
CA PHE A 99 4.73 15.76 0.38
C PHE A 99 4.08 14.40 0.58
N SER A 100 3.00 14.37 1.33
CA SER A 100 2.39 13.17 1.89
C SER A 100 1.17 12.76 1.09
N ILE A 101 1.16 11.52 0.60
CA ILE A 101 0.07 11.00 -0.23
C ILE A 101 -0.46 9.66 0.31
N ALA A 102 -1.76 9.44 0.11
CA ALA A 102 -2.43 8.17 0.35
C ALA A 102 -3.57 7.94 -0.63
N THR A 103 -3.86 6.67 -0.91
CA THR A 103 -5.04 6.24 -1.67
C THR A 103 -6.03 5.53 -0.76
N ALA A 104 -7.23 5.25 -1.28
CA ALA A 104 -8.16 4.36 -0.61
C ALA A 104 -7.56 2.96 -0.40
N GLY A 105 -8.14 2.19 0.54
CA GLY A 105 -7.84 0.79 0.77
C GLY A 105 -6.67 0.52 1.71
N CYS A 106 -6.63 -0.70 2.25
CA CYS A 106 -5.60 -1.20 3.14
C CYS A 106 -5.62 -2.72 3.19
N ASN A 107 -4.46 -3.34 3.36
CA ASN A 107 -4.30 -4.79 3.47
C ASN A 107 -4.51 -5.33 4.90
N PHE A 108 -4.82 -4.44 5.87
CA PHE A 108 -5.24 -4.72 7.26
C PHE A 108 -6.69 -4.23 7.54
N ARG A 109 -7.24 -4.66 8.68
CA ARG A 109 -8.54 -4.24 9.27
C ARG A 109 -8.34 -3.88 10.74
N CYS A 110 -7.54 -2.84 11.01
CA CYS A 110 -7.26 -2.42 12.37
C CYS A 110 -8.53 -1.90 13.07
N LEU A 111 -8.92 -2.49 14.20
CA LEU A 111 -10.07 -2.00 14.99
C LEU A 111 -9.85 -0.60 15.59
N ASN A 112 -8.59 -0.19 15.71
CA ASN A 112 -8.16 1.13 16.18
C ASN A 112 -7.62 2.02 15.05
N CYS A 113 -8.05 1.80 13.80
CA CYS A 113 -7.58 2.61 12.68
C CYS A 113 -8.09 4.05 12.77
N GLN A 114 -7.19 5.02 12.80
CA GLN A 114 -7.56 6.45 12.77
C GLN A 114 -8.02 6.88 11.37
N ASN A 115 -7.40 6.35 10.32
CA ASN A 115 -7.72 6.64 8.92
C ASN A 115 -8.70 5.62 8.34
N TRP A 116 -9.66 5.13 9.14
CA TRP A 116 -10.57 4.06 8.72
C TRP A 116 -11.44 4.48 7.53
N GLU A 117 -11.82 5.75 7.45
CA GLU A 117 -12.67 6.32 6.37
C GLU A 117 -12.03 6.19 4.98
N ILE A 118 -10.71 6.17 4.87
CA ILE A 118 -10.01 5.97 3.59
C ILE A 118 -9.45 4.55 3.45
N SER A 119 -8.93 3.96 4.54
CA SER A 119 -8.29 2.65 4.50
C SER A 119 -9.29 1.49 4.35
N GLN A 120 -10.55 1.70 4.75
CA GLN A 120 -11.61 0.70 4.70
C GLN A 120 -12.63 0.94 3.60
N SER A 121 -12.36 1.91 2.72
CA SER A 121 -13.23 2.30 1.62
C SER A 121 -12.68 1.79 0.29
N MET A 122 -13.58 1.59 -0.65
CA MET A 122 -13.25 1.42 -2.06
C MET A 122 -12.89 2.79 -2.67
N PRO A 123 -12.03 2.85 -3.70
CA PRO A 123 -11.67 4.12 -4.33
C PRO A 123 -12.86 4.84 -4.97
N GLU A 124 -13.94 4.12 -5.30
CA GLU A 124 -15.22 4.68 -5.75
C GLU A 124 -15.97 5.48 -4.67
N GLU A 125 -15.69 5.20 -3.40
CA GLU A 125 -16.42 5.75 -2.25
C GLU A 125 -15.70 6.97 -1.65
N THR A 126 -14.46 7.22 -2.04
CA THR A 126 -13.63 8.32 -1.52
C THR A 126 -13.63 9.52 -2.47
N ARG A 127 -13.48 10.72 -1.90
CA ARG A 127 -13.18 11.92 -2.68
C ARG A 127 -11.70 11.91 -3.04
N ASN A 128 -11.42 11.78 -4.33
CA ASN A 128 -10.07 11.68 -4.83
C ASN A 128 -9.72 12.88 -5.71
N ILE A 129 -8.43 13.13 -5.83
CA ILE A 129 -7.89 14.07 -6.81
C ILE A 129 -7.01 13.31 -7.80
N GLU A 130 -6.96 13.78 -9.04
CA GLU A 130 -6.01 13.25 -10.01
C GLU A 130 -4.62 13.79 -9.72
N LEU A 131 -3.66 12.88 -9.54
CA LEU A 131 -2.27 13.24 -9.33
C LEU A 131 -1.38 12.06 -9.75
N PHE A 132 -0.94 12.03 -11.01
CA PHE A 132 -0.04 11.00 -11.51
C PHE A 132 1.40 11.19 -11.00
N PRO A 133 2.27 10.17 -11.05
CA PRO A 133 3.63 10.24 -10.51
C PRO A 133 4.43 11.51 -10.85
N GLN A 134 4.43 11.93 -12.11
CA GLN A 134 5.13 13.16 -12.52
C GLN A 134 4.57 14.42 -11.85
N GLN A 135 3.25 14.48 -11.67
CA GLN A 135 2.58 15.60 -11.00
C GLN A 135 2.90 15.63 -9.51
N VAL A 136 2.99 14.46 -8.85
CA VAL A 136 3.46 14.37 -7.44
C VAL A 136 4.81 15.06 -7.28
N ILE A 137 5.75 14.76 -8.18
CA ILE A 137 7.10 15.34 -8.13
C ILE A 137 7.08 16.84 -8.39
N SER A 138 6.34 17.29 -9.41
CA SER A 138 6.18 18.72 -9.71
C SER A 138 5.59 19.50 -8.54
N GLU A 139 4.54 18.98 -7.89
CA GLU A 139 3.92 19.62 -6.73
C GLU A 139 4.85 19.60 -5.52
N ALA A 140 5.55 18.49 -5.24
CA ALA A 140 6.51 18.44 -4.14
C ALA A 140 7.64 19.48 -4.29
N ILE A 141 8.18 19.64 -5.50
CA ILE A 141 9.20 20.66 -5.79
C ILE A 141 8.61 22.07 -5.64
N LYS A 142 7.43 22.31 -6.22
CA LYS A 142 6.72 23.59 -6.14
C LYS A 142 6.45 24.02 -4.70
N TYR A 143 6.16 23.08 -3.81
CA TYR A 143 5.95 23.32 -2.39
C TYR A 143 7.23 23.18 -1.53
N ASN A 144 8.41 23.15 -2.15
CA ASN A 144 9.71 23.07 -1.49
C ASN A 144 9.83 21.91 -0.48
N CYS A 145 9.18 20.77 -0.78
CA CYS A 145 9.32 19.56 0.00
C CYS A 145 10.65 18.87 -0.32
N SER A 146 11.30 18.30 0.69
CA SER A 146 12.55 17.54 0.51
C SER A 146 12.28 16.04 0.30
N SER A 147 11.05 15.59 0.51
CA SER A 147 10.68 14.18 0.44
C SER A 147 9.23 13.96 0.02
N ILE A 148 8.94 12.75 -0.47
CA ILE A 148 7.61 12.20 -0.66
C ILE A 148 7.35 11.17 0.44
N ALA A 149 6.25 11.31 1.18
CA ALA A 149 5.81 10.35 2.17
C ALA A 149 4.60 9.56 1.65
N TYR A 150 4.79 8.26 1.44
CA TYR A 150 3.68 7.35 1.18
C TYR A 150 3.15 6.89 2.55
N THR A 151 1.89 7.22 2.89
CA THR A 151 1.42 7.18 4.30
C THR A 151 -0.12 7.02 4.44
N TYR A 152 -0.62 7.23 5.66
CA TYR A 152 -2.02 7.31 6.14
C TYR A 152 -2.84 6.02 6.05
N SER A 153 -3.08 5.51 4.83
CA SER A 153 -3.81 4.26 4.63
C SER A 153 -2.84 3.08 4.69
N GLU A 154 -2.38 2.58 3.56
CA GLU A 154 -1.27 1.63 3.48
C GLU A 154 -0.57 1.68 2.11
N PRO A 155 0.68 2.16 2.04
CA PRO A 155 1.41 2.28 0.78
C PRO A 155 1.60 1.01 -0.01
N THR A 156 1.68 -0.13 0.68
CA THR A 156 1.76 -1.44 0.02
C THR A 156 0.60 -1.65 -0.94
N VAL A 157 -0.62 -1.18 -0.66
CA VAL A 157 -1.76 -1.46 -1.55
C VAL A 157 -1.71 -0.67 -2.86
N PHE A 158 -1.14 0.54 -2.84
CA PHE A 158 -0.90 1.39 -4.01
C PHE A 158 0.53 1.28 -4.55
N TYR A 159 1.12 0.09 -4.44
CA TYR A 159 2.52 -0.20 -4.80
C TYR A 159 2.95 0.36 -6.15
N GLU A 160 2.20 0.19 -7.24
CA GLU A 160 2.61 0.68 -8.57
C GLU A 160 2.73 2.20 -8.60
N TYR A 161 1.81 2.90 -7.94
CA TYR A 161 1.81 4.35 -7.83
C TYR A 161 2.99 4.84 -6.98
N MET A 162 3.22 4.21 -5.82
CA MET A 162 4.37 4.49 -4.96
C MET A 162 5.70 4.20 -5.67
N TYR A 163 5.83 3.03 -6.30
CA TYR A 163 7.05 2.57 -6.93
C TYR A 163 7.46 3.48 -8.10
N ASP A 164 6.54 3.77 -9.01
CA ASP A 164 6.85 4.64 -10.16
C ASP A 164 7.12 6.08 -9.72
N THR A 165 6.39 6.60 -8.73
CA THR A 165 6.69 7.92 -8.13
C THR A 165 8.07 7.93 -7.50
N SER A 166 8.46 6.86 -6.80
CA SER A 166 9.75 6.81 -6.10
C SER A 166 10.96 6.84 -7.01
N LYS A 167 10.84 6.24 -8.21
CA LYS A 167 11.86 6.29 -9.25
C LYS A 167 12.11 7.73 -9.70
N ILE A 168 11.02 8.44 -10.02
CA ILE A 168 11.10 9.82 -10.51
C ILE A 168 11.56 10.76 -9.37
N ALA A 169 11.10 10.54 -8.14
CA ALA A 169 11.55 11.30 -6.96
C ALA A 169 13.07 11.25 -6.81
N ARG A 170 13.66 10.04 -6.92
CA ARG A 170 15.11 9.85 -6.79
C ARG A 170 15.90 10.56 -7.89
N GLU A 171 15.41 10.55 -9.12
CA GLU A 171 16.02 11.28 -10.25
C GLU A 171 16.01 12.80 -10.04
N LYS A 172 15.05 13.33 -9.26
CA LYS A 172 14.91 14.75 -8.93
C LYS A 172 15.50 15.12 -7.56
N GLY A 173 16.18 14.20 -6.88
CA GLY A 173 16.80 14.44 -5.58
C GLY A 173 15.84 14.49 -4.39
N LEU A 174 14.56 14.14 -4.58
CA LEU A 174 13.59 14.00 -3.49
C LEU A 174 13.77 12.64 -2.80
N LYS A 175 13.65 12.64 -1.46
CA LYS A 175 13.73 11.42 -0.65
C LYS A 175 12.40 10.68 -0.60
N ASN A 176 12.44 9.35 -0.56
CA ASN A 176 11.24 8.52 -0.46
C ASN A 176 11.07 7.96 0.96
N LEU A 177 9.93 8.27 1.59
CA LEU A 177 9.57 7.80 2.93
C LEU A 177 8.41 6.80 2.85
N TRP A 178 8.56 5.67 3.53
CA TRP A 178 7.55 4.62 3.59
C TRP A 178 6.99 4.46 5.00
N ILE A 179 5.79 4.97 5.24
CA ILE A 179 5.10 4.87 6.53
C ILE A 179 4.02 3.81 6.37
N THR A 180 4.22 2.65 6.99
CA THR A 180 3.53 1.41 6.61
C THR A 180 3.29 0.48 7.80
N ASN A 181 2.33 -0.44 7.64
CA ASN A 181 2.21 -1.61 8.50
C ASN A 181 3.22 -2.73 8.17
N GLY A 182 4.01 -2.58 7.11
CA GLY A 182 5.06 -3.51 6.70
C GLY A 182 4.56 -4.86 6.16
N TYR A 183 3.27 -4.99 5.84
CA TYR A 183 2.67 -6.26 5.43
C TYR A 183 2.80 -6.48 3.92
N ILE A 184 4.03 -6.76 3.47
CA ILE A 184 4.43 -6.91 2.07
C ILE A 184 5.22 -8.22 1.89
N ASN A 185 5.20 -8.81 0.68
CA ASN A 185 6.04 -9.96 0.38
C ASN A 185 7.47 -9.54 0.02
N GLU A 186 8.42 -10.45 0.21
CA GLU A 186 9.86 -10.16 0.08
C GLU A 186 10.27 -9.59 -1.29
N LYS A 187 9.82 -10.19 -2.39
CA LYS A 187 10.19 -9.72 -3.74
C LYS A 187 9.77 -8.25 -3.98
N PRO A 188 8.49 -7.86 -3.83
CA PRO A 188 8.09 -6.47 -3.96
C PRO A 188 8.84 -5.53 -2.99
N LEU A 189 9.08 -5.97 -1.75
CA LEU A 189 9.85 -5.18 -0.78
C LEU A 189 11.27 -4.90 -1.29
N ARG A 190 12.02 -5.95 -1.68
CA ARG A 190 13.38 -5.80 -2.20
C ARG A 190 13.45 -4.96 -3.46
N ASP A 191 12.43 -5.05 -4.32
CA ASP A 191 12.34 -4.19 -5.50
C ASP A 191 12.14 -2.73 -5.10
N PHE A 192 11.29 -2.43 -4.11
CA PHE A 192 11.09 -1.08 -3.62
C PHE A 192 12.27 -0.53 -2.80
N CYS A 193 13.00 -1.36 -2.03
CA CYS A 193 14.18 -0.94 -1.27
C CYS A 193 15.26 -0.27 -2.13
N LYS A 194 15.27 -0.52 -3.45
CA LYS A 194 16.16 0.15 -4.41
C LYS A 194 15.91 1.66 -4.51
N TYR A 195 14.76 2.15 -4.06
CA TYR A 195 14.35 3.56 -4.15
C TYR A 195 13.95 4.17 -2.80
N LEU A 196 14.00 3.37 -1.73
CA LEU A 196 13.61 3.75 -0.38
C LEU A 196 14.77 4.46 0.34
N ASP A 197 14.50 5.62 0.95
CA ASP A 197 15.49 6.35 1.76
C ASP A 197 15.24 6.21 3.27
N ALA A 198 13.97 6.14 3.69
CA ALA A 198 13.59 5.92 5.08
C ALA A 198 12.25 5.19 5.20
N ALA A 199 12.11 4.37 6.23
CA ALA A 199 10.86 3.68 6.54
C ALA A 199 10.49 3.81 8.01
N ASN A 200 9.19 3.92 8.26
CA ASN A 200 8.60 3.71 9.56
C ASN A 200 7.61 2.54 9.44
N VAL A 201 7.96 1.41 10.04
CA VAL A 201 7.17 0.19 10.00
C VAL A 201 6.49 -0.01 11.35
N ASP A 202 5.17 -0.01 11.36
CA ASP A 202 4.38 -0.22 12.57
C ASP A 202 4.40 -1.70 13.00
N LEU A 203 5.26 -2.02 13.98
CA LEU A 203 5.16 -3.26 14.73
C LEU A 203 4.08 -3.12 15.82
N LYS A 204 2.86 -3.53 15.49
CA LYS A 204 1.65 -3.25 16.30
C LYS A 204 1.54 -4.14 17.56
N SER A 205 2.27 -5.24 17.61
CA SER A 205 2.34 -6.14 18.77
C SER A 205 3.49 -7.16 18.61
N PHE A 206 3.95 -7.76 19.70
CA PHE A 206 4.78 -8.97 19.65
C PHE A 206 3.97 -10.27 19.78
N ARG A 207 2.63 -10.18 19.76
CA ARG A 207 1.72 -11.34 19.88
C ARG A 207 0.97 -11.58 18.57
N GLU A 208 1.11 -12.79 18.02
CA GLU A 208 0.39 -13.24 16.83
C GLU A 208 -1.14 -13.15 17.01
N GLU A 209 -1.65 -13.45 18.22
CA GLU A 209 -3.07 -13.34 18.54
C GLU A 209 -3.61 -11.91 18.39
N ILE A 210 -2.82 -10.90 18.78
CA ILE A 210 -3.20 -9.49 18.63
C ILE A 210 -3.27 -9.11 17.15
N TYR A 211 -2.30 -9.53 16.35
CA TYR A 211 -2.33 -9.30 14.89
C TYR A 211 -3.59 -9.90 14.25
N ASN A 212 -3.95 -11.13 14.63
CA ASN A 212 -5.13 -11.79 14.09
C ASN A 212 -6.43 -11.10 14.51
N LYS A 213 -6.59 -10.78 15.80
CA LYS A 213 -7.83 -10.22 16.36
C LYS A 213 -8.02 -8.72 16.09
N LEU A 214 -6.95 -7.93 16.23
CA LEU A 214 -7.04 -6.47 16.14
C LEU A 214 -6.74 -5.93 14.74
N ASN A 215 -5.94 -6.61 13.93
CA ASN A 215 -5.51 -6.09 12.62
C ASN A 215 -5.99 -6.92 11.43
N ALA A 216 -6.59 -8.09 11.69
CA ALA A 216 -6.81 -9.13 10.70
C ALA A 216 -5.53 -9.40 9.88
N GLY A 217 -4.38 -9.46 10.55
CA GLY A 217 -3.05 -9.64 9.98
C GLY A 217 -2.30 -10.80 10.67
N ARG A 218 -1.02 -10.98 10.31
CA ARG A 218 -0.10 -11.94 10.96
C ARG A 218 1.16 -11.20 11.39
N LEU A 219 1.78 -11.60 12.49
CA LEU A 219 2.98 -10.95 13.02
C LEU A 219 4.20 -11.28 12.15
N GLN A 220 4.39 -12.56 11.83
CA GLN A 220 5.62 -13.03 11.18
C GLN A 220 5.98 -12.28 9.88
N PRO A 221 5.03 -11.96 8.98
CA PRO A 221 5.36 -11.19 7.78
C PRO A 221 5.88 -9.78 8.06
N VAL A 222 5.39 -9.10 9.11
CA VAL A 222 5.90 -7.78 9.50
C VAL A 222 7.32 -7.90 10.06
N LEU A 223 7.60 -8.93 10.86
CA LEU A 223 8.94 -9.21 11.35
C LEU A 223 9.91 -9.53 10.20
N ASN A 224 9.45 -10.21 9.15
CA ASN A 224 10.27 -10.47 7.96
C ASN A 224 10.62 -9.18 7.23
N THR A 225 9.65 -8.26 7.06
CA THR A 225 9.91 -6.92 6.50
C THR A 225 10.99 -6.18 7.30
N LEU A 226 10.86 -6.15 8.63
CA LEU A 226 11.84 -5.51 9.52
C LEU A 226 13.25 -6.11 9.44
N LYS A 227 13.38 -7.42 9.15
CA LYS A 227 14.67 -8.09 8.97
C LYS A 227 15.30 -7.87 7.59
N ILE A 228 14.49 -7.52 6.60
CA ILE A 228 14.95 -7.29 5.21
C ILE A 228 15.45 -5.86 5.03
N LEU A 229 14.81 -4.89 5.71
CA LEU A 229 15.26 -3.50 5.79
C LEU A 229 16.56 -3.39 6.59
#